data_AF-A0A6J5FAQ9-F1
#
_entry.id   AF-A0A6J5FAQ9-F1
#
_cell.length_a   1.000
_cell.length_b   1.000
_cell.length_c   1.000
_cell.angle_alpha   90.00
_cell.angle_beta   90.00
_cell.angle_gamma   90.00
#
_symmetry.space_group_name_H-M   'P 1'
#
loop_
_entity.id
_entity.type
_entity.pdbx_description
1 polymer ?
#
loop_
_entity_poly.entity_id
_entity_poly.type
_entity_poly.pdbx_seq_one_letter_code
_entity_poly.pdbx_strand_id
1 'polypeptide(L)'
;MRRLDDFVPKSRPLRSICVMANEALAKMDRLFAGMYEADIKSGRPGIAPSKLLRAMLIQVFCSIRPERQLMEHVQYNLLFRWFIGLGMDDESGPKPWGTCVR
;
A
#
# COMPACT_ATOMS: atom_id res chain seq x y z
N MET A 1 -22.07 5.83 -4.71
CA MET A 1 -20.88 5.68 -3.85
C MET A 1 -19.66 5.97 -4.73
N ARG A 2 -18.86 7.01 -4.45
CA ARG A 2 -17.68 7.35 -5.27
C ARG A 2 -16.52 6.43 -4.92
N ARG A 3 -15.82 5.88 -5.91
CA ARG A 3 -14.65 5.01 -5.71
C ARG A 3 -13.38 5.87 -5.70
N LEU A 4 -12.32 5.38 -5.06
CA LEU A 4 -11.00 6.04 -5.08
C LEU A 4 -10.51 6.33 -6.50
N ASP A 5 -10.84 5.45 -7.45
CA ASP A 5 -10.51 5.59 -8.87
C ASP A 5 -11.08 6.88 -9.50
N ASP A 6 -12.24 7.33 -9.04
CA ASP A 6 -12.92 8.54 -9.55
C ASP A 6 -12.15 9.82 -9.23
N PHE A 7 -11.26 9.79 -8.23
CA PHE A 7 -10.45 10.93 -7.79
C PHE A 7 -9.05 10.96 -8.42
N VAL A 8 -8.70 9.95 -9.22
CA VAL A 8 -7.39 9.84 -9.87
C VAL A 8 -7.55 10.06 -11.39
N PRO A 9 -7.18 11.24 -11.91
CA PRO A 9 -7.18 11.53 -13.34
C PRO A 9 -6.46 10.45 -14.17
N LYS A 10 -7.04 10.10 -15.32
CA LYS A 10 -6.49 9.05 -16.21
C LYS A 10 -5.13 9.41 -16.81
N SER A 11 -4.81 10.70 -16.92
CA SER A 11 -3.53 11.20 -17.46
C SER A 11 -2.35 11.10 -16.49
N ARG A 12 -2.54 10.64 -15.25
CA ARG A 12 -1.47 10.57 -14.25
C ARG A 12 -0.46 9.46 -14.57
N PRO A 13 0.86 9.74 -14.59
CA PRO A 13 1.90 8.76 -14.91
C PRO A 13 1.94 7.59 -13.91
N LEU A 14 1.55 7.83 -12.66
CA LEU A 14 1.45 6.81 -11.61
C LEU A 14 0.47 5.68 -11.93
N ARG A 15 -0.51 5.87 -12.85
CA ARG A 15 -1.41 4.79 -13.26
C ARG A 15 -0.67 3.68 -14.00
N SER A 16 0.22 4.03 -14.94
CA SER A 16 1.02 3.04 -15.67
C SER A 16 1.91 2.23 -14.72
N ILE A 17 2.55 2.92 -13.78
CA ILE A 17 3.35 2.31 -12.72
C ILE A 17 2.49 1.39 -11.84
N CYS A 18 1.27 1.80 -11.51
CA CYS A 18 0.35 0.98 -10.71
C CYS A 18 -0.03 -0.32 -11.43
N VAL A 19 -0.25 -0.28 -12.75
CA VAL A 19 -0.53 -1.48 -13.54
C VAL A 19 0.67 -2.44 -13.50
N MET A 20 1.87 -1.94 -13.78
CA MET A 20 3.09 -2.76 -13.75
C MET A 20 3.36 -3.35 -12.36
N ALA A 21 3.19 -2.54 -11.30
CA ALA A 21 3.35 -2.99 -9.93
C ALA A 21 2.31 -4.06 -9.55
N ASN A 22 1.05 -3.89 -9.97
CA ASN A 22 -0.01 -4.87 -9.72
C ASN A 22 0.28 -6.20 -10.43
N GLU A 23 0.71 -6.17 -11.69
CA GLU A 23 1.07 -7.38 -12.43
C GLU A 23 2.28 -8.10 -11.81
N ALA A 24 3.30 -7.36 -11.38
CA ALA A 24 4.48 -7.92 -10.74
C ALA A 24 4.12 -8.57 -9.39
N LEU A 25 3.33 -7.87 -8.57
CA LEU A 25 2.91 -8.37 -7.26
C LEU A 25 1.96 -9.57 -7.39
N ALA A 26 1.06 -9.58 -8.38
CA ALA A 26 0.16 -10.69 -8.63
C ALA A 26 0.91 -12.01 -8.91
N LYS A 27 2.07 -11.93 -9.58
CA LYS A 27 2.95 -13.10 -9.80
C LYS A 27 3.55 -13.64 -8.50
N MET A 28 3.64 -12.80 -7.47
CA MET A 28 4.19 -13.13 -6.16
C MET A 28 3.10 -13.45 -5.11
N ASP A 29 1.82 -13.34 -5.45
CA ASP A 29 0.70 -13.53 -4.51
C ASP A 29 0.76 -14.87 -3.79
N ARG A 30 1.20 -15.95 -4.47
CA ARG A 30 1.37 -17.28 -3.85
C ARG A 30 2.40 -17.28 -2.72
N LEU A 31 3.49 -16.51 -2.86
CA LEU A 31 4.51 -16.37 -1.82
C LEU A 31 3.98 -15.52 -0.66
N PHE A 32 3.27 -14.43 -0.97
CA PHE A 32 2.67 -13.58 0.05
C PHE A 32 1.57 -14.26 0.85
N ALA A 33 0.77 -15.13 0.21
CA ALA A 33 -0.26 -15.91 0.88
C ALA A 33 0.34 -16.77 2.01
N GLY A 34 1.46 -17.46 1.74
CA GLY A 34 2.15 -18.28 2.75
C GLY A 34 2.70 -17.47 3.93
N MET A 35 3.21 -16.26 3.68
CA MET A 35 3.72 -15.36 4.73
C MET A 35 2.57 -14.79 5.57
N TYR A 36 1.48 -14.37 4.94
CA TYR A 36 0.36 -13.74 5.62
C TYR A 36 -0.45 -14.74 6.45
N GLU A 37 -0.58 -15.99 6.00
CA GLU A 37 -1.22 -17.04 6.81
C GLU A 37 -0.46 -17.35 8.11
N ALA A 38 0.87 -17.23 8.11
CA ALA A 38 1.68 -17.37 9.32
C ALA A 38 1.42 -16.22 10.32
N ASP A 39 1.29 -14.99 9.81
CA ASP A 39 1.03 -13.80 10.62
C ASP A 39 -0.38 -13.77 11.22
N ILE A 40 -1.40 -14.20 10.45
CA ILE A 40 -2.79 -14.29 10.96
C ILE A 40 -2.88 -15.34 12.08
N LYS A 41 -2.19 -16.47 11.96
CA LYS A 41 -2.15 -17.51 13.01
C LYS A 41 -1.54 -17.00 14.32
N SER A 42 -0.65 -16.01 14.24
CA SER A 42 -0.06 -15.33 15.42
C SER A 42 -1.02 -14.32 16.09
N GLY A 43 -2.22 -14.07 15.54
CA GLY A 43 -3.20 -13.14 16.12
C GLY A 43 -2.86 -11.66 15.92
N ARG A 44 -1.87 -11.32 15.09
CA ARG A 44 -1.49 -9.94 14.82
C ARG A 44 -2.14 -9.47 13.51
N PRO A 45 -2.97 -8.42 13.51
CA PRO A 45 -3.44 -7.81 12.28
C PRO A 45 -2.29 -7.06 11.62
N GLY A 46 -1.46 -7.78 10.87
CA GLY A 46 -0.37 -7.24 10.06
C GLY A 46 -0.88 -6.66 8.73
N ILE A 47 -0.13 -5.71 8.17
CA ILE A 47 -0.40 -5.19 6.83
C ILE A 47 0.12 -6.22 5.81
N ALA A 48 -0.67 -6.52 4.78
CA ALA A 48 -0.28 -7.50 3.76
C ALA A 48 1.07 -7.11 3.09
N PRO A 49 1.98 -8.08 2.85
CA PRO A 49 3.27 -7.84 2.21
C PRO A 49 3.19 -7.11 0.86
N SER A 50 2.14 -7.38 0.09
CA SER A 50 1.87 -6.69 -1.17
C SER A 50 1.59 -5.19 -0.98
N LYS A 51 0.87 -4.80 0.08
CA LYS A 51 0.60 -3.39 0.43
C LYS A 51 1.87 -2.68 0.91
N LEU A 52 2.73 -3.38 1.68
CA LEU A 52 4.04 -2.88 2.10
C LEU A 52 4.93 -2.54 0.91
N LEU A 53 5.03 -3.46 -0.06
CA LEU A 53 5.83 -3.26 -1.27
C LEU A 53 5.33 -2.07 -2.10
N ARG A 54 4.01 -1.90 -2.25
CA ARG A 54 3.43 -0.74 -2.94
C ARG A 54 3.76 0.58 -2.22
N ALA A 55 3.75 0.58 -0.88
CA ALA A 55 4.12 1.76 -0.10
C ALA A 55 5.60 2.15 -0.31
N MET A 56 6.51 1.17 -0.34
CA MET A 56 7.93 1.41 -0.62
C MET A 56 8.17 1.94 -2.05
N LEU A 57 7.41 1.45 -3.04
CA LEU A 57 7.47 1.97 -4.39
C LEU A 57 7.10 3.46 -4.44
N ILE A 58 6.06 3.89 -3.71
CA ILE A 58 5.70 5.31 -3.59
C ILE A 58 6.85 6.11 -2.96
N GLN A 59 7.49 5.61 -1.91
CA GLN A 59 8.63 6.31 -1.29
C GLN A 59 9.74 6.58 -2.29
N VAL A 60 10.09 5.58 -3.12
CA VAL A 60 11.11 5.71 -4.17
C VAL A 60 10.67 6.68 -5.25
N PHE A 61 9.46 6.53 -5.81
CA PHE A 61 8.99 7.37 -6.92
C PHE A 61 8.72 8.81 -6.52
N CYS A 62 8.27 9.06 -5.29
CA CYS A 62 7.99 10.40 -4.79
C CYS A 62 9.14 11.00 -3.98
N SER A 63 10.29 10.31 -3.88
CA SER A 63 11.44 10.71 -3.05
C SER A 63 11.08 11.06 -1.60
N ILE A 64 10.06 10.40 -1.05
CA ILE A 64 9.60 10.59 0.33
C ILE A 64 10.48 9.72 1.23
N ARG A 65 11.43 10.35 1.93
CA ARG A 65 12.41 9.63 2.76
C ARG A 65 11.91 9.18 4.13
N PRO A 66 11.07 9.95 4.88
CA PRO A 66 10.59 9.50 6.17
C PRO A 66 9.36 8.59 6.03
N GLU A 67 9.38 7.43 6.68
CA GLU A 67 8.21 6.55 6.79
C GLU A 67 7.01 7.26 7.42
N ARG A 68 7.24 8.11 8.41
CA ARG A 68 6.19 8.92 9.07
C ARG A 68 5.54 9.90 8.11
N GLN A 69 6.35 10.55 7.26
CA GLN A 69 5.86 11.47 6.25
C GLN A 69 5.05 10.74 5.17
N LEU A 70 5.47 9.52 4.79
CA LEU A 70 4.65 8.66 3.94
C LEU A 70 3.30 8.36 4.58
N MET A 71 3.26 8.01 5.87
CA MET A 71 1.99 7.73 6.56
C MET A 71 1.05 8.94 6.52
N GLU A 72 1.56 10.14 6.80
CA GLU A 72 0.78 11.38 6.66
C GLU A 72 0.28 11.58 5.23
N HIS A 73 1.13 11.39 4.21
CA HIS A 73 0.69 11.47 2.83
C HIS A 73 -0.34 10.40 2.44
N VAL A 74 -0.27 9.19 2.97
CA VAL A 74 -1.25 8.11 2.71
C VAL A 74 -2.60 8.40 3.36
N GLN A 75 -2.60 9.15 4.47
CA GLN A 75 -3.82 9.63 5.14
C GLN A 75 -4.53 10.70 4.30
N TYR A 76 -3.79 11.70 3.80
CA TYR A 76 -4.40 12.85 3.12
C TYR A 76 -4.50 12.71 1.60
N ASN A 77 -3.64 11.90 0.97
CA ASN A 77 -3.56 11.76 -0.48
C ASN A 77 -4.28 10.51 -0.96
N LEU A 78 -5.50 10.69 -1.50
CA LEU A 78 -6.33 9.64 -2.08
C LEU A 78 -5.60 8.86 -3.19
N LEU A 79 -4.66 9.47 -3.90
CA LEU A 79 -3.84 8.80 -4.92
C LEU A 79 -2.93 7.72 -4.32
N PHE A 80 -2.28 8.03 -3.21
CA PHE A 80 -1.37 7.09 -2.56
C PHE A 80 -2.15 5.94 -1.94
N ARG A 81 -3.31 6.26 -1.37
CA ARG A 81 -4.27 5.30 -0.86
C ARG A 81 -4.78 4.34 -1.95
N TRP A 82 -5.15 4.89 -3.11
CA TRP A 82 -5.52 4.15 -4.30
C TRP A 82 -4.39 3.24 -4.79
N PHE A 83 -3.16 3.75 -4.85
CA PHE A 83 -2.00 2.98 -5.32
C PHE A 83 -1.65 1.82 -4.38
N ILE A 84 -1.68 2.05 -3.06
CA ILE A 84 -1.43 1.00 -2.06
C ILE A 84 -2.57 -0.03 -2.02
N GLY A 85 -3.79 0.35 -2.42
CA GLY A 85 -4.98 -0.50 -2.33
C GLY A 85 -5.60 -0.50 -0.93
N LEU A 86 -5.59 0.65 -0.27
CA LEU A 86 -6.32 0.89 0.98
C LEU A 86 -7.71 1.46 0.68
N GLY A 87 -8.75 0.98 1.36
CA GLY A 87 -10.11 1.52 1.27
C GLY A 87 -10.20 2.94 1.83
N MET A 88 -11.27 3.70 1.52
CA MET A 88 -11.46 5.03 2.13
C MET A 88 -11.46 4.96 3.66
N ASP A 89 -12.12 3.95 4.23
CA ASP A 89 -12.28 3.78 5.68
C ASP A 89 -11.21 2.89 6.34
N ASP A 90 -10.22 2.38 5.59
CA ASP A 90 -9.15 1.56 6.15
C ASP A 90 -8.29 2.39 7.11
N GLU A 91 -8.49 2.26 8.42
CA GLU A 91 -7.77 3.04 9.42
C GLU A 91 -6.25 2.80 9.29
N SER A 92 -5.55 3.79 8.73
CA SER A 92 -4.07 3.81 8.63
C SER A 92 -3.48 4.41 9.90
N GLY A 93 -4.14 4.13 11.04
CA GLY A 93 -3.79 4.63 12.37
C GLY A 93 -2.29 4.43 12.65
N PRO A 94 -1.73 5.16 13.62
CA PRO A 94 -0.29 5.39 13.78
C PRO A 94 0.44 4.12 14.24
N LYS A 95 0.52 3.11 13.39
CA LYS A 95 1.40 1.96 13.53
C LYS A 95 2.56 2.20 12.57
N PRO A 96 3.73 2.63 13.07
CA PRO A 96 4.90 2.76 12.22
C PRO A 96 5.15 1.41 11.54
N TRP A 97 5.42 1.40 10.24
CA TRP A 97 5.62 0.20 9.43
C TRP A 97 6.62 -0.79 10.08
N GLY A 98 7.62 -0.29 10.80
CA GLY A 98 8.56 -1.08 11.61
C GLY A 98 7.96 -1.89 12.76
N THR A 99 6.70 -1.66 13.14
CA THR A 99 5.96 -2.54 14.07
C THR A 99 5.24 -3.69 13.37
N CYS A 100 5.09 -3.68 12.05
CA CYS A 100 4.48 -4.80 11.31
C CYS A 100 5.50 -5.83 10.79
N VAL A 101 6.81 -5.54 10.83
CA VAL A 101 7.90 -6.34 10.22
C VAL A 101 8.81 -6.99 11.28
N ARG A 102 8.36 -7.14 12.52
CA ARG A 102 9.13 -7.80 13.58
C ARG A 102 8.31 -8.82 14.34
#